data_AF-A0A959Y0B4-F1
#
_entry.id   AF-A0A959Y0B4-F1
#
_cell.length_a   1.000
_cell.length_b   1.000
_cell.length_c   1.000
_cell.angle_alpha   90.00
_cell.angle_beta   90.00
_cell.angle_gamma   90.00
#
_symmetry.space_group_name_H-M   'P 1'
#
loop_
_entity.id
_entity.type
_entity.pdbx_description
1 polymer ?
#
loop_
_entity_poly.entity_id
_entity_poly.type
_entity_poly.pdbx_seq_one_letter_code
_entity_poly.pdbx_strand_id
1 'polypeptide(L)'
;GKPLGDRKRILPPEEIKFEAEKNYKGGPYDHFVNFFTAIRNGGQVVEDAIFGYRAAAPALLCIDSYNNDMAISWNPEKMQLIKK
;
A
#
# COMPACT_ATOMS: atom_id res chain seq x y z
N GLY A 1 -29.47 -10.18 31.68
CA GLY A 1 -30.83 -10.25 32.23
C GLY A 1 -31.60 -11.35 31.53
N LYS A 2 -32.42 -12.11 32.28
CA LYS A 2 -33.28 -13.17 31.73
C LYS A 2 -34.25 -12.55 30.69
N PRO A 3 -34.42 -13.11 29.49
CA PRO A 3 -35.19 -12.44 28.45
C PRO A 3 -36.70 -12.49 28.74
N LEU A 4 -37.37 -11.34 28.60
CA LEU A 4 -38.84 -11.19 28.69
C LEU A 4 -39.49 -11.58 27.34
N GLY A 5 -39.85 -12.86 27.21
CA GLY A 5 -40.80 -13.38 26.20
C GLY A 5 -40.37 -13.42 24.72
N ASP A 6 -41.27 -13.96 23.88
CA ASP A 6 -41.12 -14.25 22.44
C ASP A 6 -41.13 -13.02 21.51
N ARG A 7 -40.58 -11.89 21.95
CA ARG A 7 -40.53 -10.68 21.10
C ARG A 7 -39.46 -10.82 20.02
N LYS A 8 -39.82 -10.46 18.78
CA LYS A 8 -38.89 -10.37 17.65
C LYS A 8 -37.76 -9.38 17.97
N ARG A 9 -36.53 -9.71 17.57
CA ARG A 9 -35.33 -8.90 17.76
C ARG A 9 -34.78 -8.42 16.42
N ILE A 10 -34.13 -7.27 16.44
CA ILE A 10 -33.33 -6.79 15.32
C ILE A 10 -32.20 -7.80 15.08
N LEU A 11 -32.03 -8.23 13.83
CA LEU A 11 -30.92 -9.07 13.42
C LEU A 11 -29.64 -8.23 13.38
N PRO A 12 -28.48 -8.79 13.72
CA PRO A 12 -27.21 -8.09 13.53
C PRO A 12 -27.01 -7.76 12.04
N PRO A 13 -26.21 -6.74 11.72
CA PRO A 13 -25.78 -6.46 10.36
C PRO A 13 -25.14 -7.70 9.71
N GLU A 14 -25.26 -7.79 8.39
CA GLU A 14 -24.53 -8.79 7.62
C GLU A 14 -23.03 -8.51 7.73
N GLU A 15 -22.26 -9.49 8.21
CA GLU A 15 -20.80 -9.37 8.35
C GLU A 15 -20.12 -10.08 7.18
N ILE A 16 -19.31 -9.33 6.42
CA ILE A 16 -18.41 -9.88 5.42
C ILE A 16 -16.99 -9.76 5.98
N LYS A 17 -16.35 -10.90 6.21
CA LYS A 17 -14.97 -10.96 6.70
C LYS A 17 -14.03 -11.40 5.58
N PHE A 18 -13.01 -10.59 5.32
CA PHE A 18 -11.91 -10.96 4.43
C PHE A 18 -10.76 -11.49 5.27
N GLU A 19 -10.41 -12.76 5.09
CA GLU A 19 -9.27 -13.39 5.74
C GLU A 19 -8.32 -13.94 4.68
N ALA A 20 -7.02 -13.78 4.91
CA ALA A 20 -6.04 -14.51 4.12
C ALA A 20 -6.08 -16.00 4.44
N GLU A 21 -5.59 -16.84 3.53
CA GLU A 21 -5.50 -18.27 3.76
C GLU A 21 -4.68 -18.60 5.02
N LYS A 22 -5.08 -19.71 5.67
CA LYS A 22 -4.36 -20.19 6.85
C LYS A 22 -2.89 -20.42 6.52
N ASN A 23 -2.01 -19.89 7.37
CA ASN A 23 -0.55 -19.92 7.23
C ASN A 23 0.02 -19.01 6.11
N TYR A 24 -0.78 -18.11 5.53
CA TYR A 24 -0.21 -17.04 4.71
C TYR A 24 0.73 -16.18 5.57
N LYS A 25 2.01 -16.12 5.16
CA LYS A 25 3.07 -15.44 5.93
C LYS A 25 3.04 -13.91 5.77
N GLY A 26 2.18 -13.39 4.90
CA GLY A 26 2.00 -11.97 4.68
C GLY A 26 2.90 -11.40 3.58
N GLY A 27 2.49 -10.24 3.06
CA GLY A 27 3.22 -9.52 2.01
C GLY A 27 4.71 -9.29 2.30
N PRO A 28 5.14 -8.94 3.53
CA PRO A 28 6.57 -8.79 3.84
C PRO A 28 7.39 -10.06 3.53
N TYR A 29 6.87 -11.23 3.86
CA TYR A 29 7.54 -12.49 3.55
C TYR A 29 7.70 -12.68 2.04
N ASP A 30 6.62 -12.44 1.28
CA ASP A 30 6.62 -12.58 -0.18
C ASP A 30 7.59 -11.61 -0.85
N HIS A 31 7.65 -10.36 -0.41
CA HIS A 31 8.59 -9.36 -0.92
C HIS A 31 10.05 -9.81 -0.74
N PHE A 32 10.41 -10.31 0.45
CA PHE A 32 11.77 -10.80 0.70
C PHE A 32 12.09 -12.09 -0.06
N VAL A 33 11.14 -13.03 -0.17
CA VAL A 33 11.32 -14.24 -0.98
C VAL A 33 11.60 -13.86 -2.43
N ASN A 34 10.82 -12.94 -3.01
CA ASN A 34 11.02 -12.45 -4.37
C ASN A 34 12.40 -11.79 -4.53
N PHE A 35 12.74 -10.85 -3.63
CA PHE A 35 14.02 -10.14 -3.67
C PHE A 35 15.23 -11.07 -3.62
N PHE A 36 15.27 -12.00 -2.66
CA PHE A 36 16.41 -12.92 -2.54
C PHE A 36 16.44 -13.97 -3.66
N THR A 37 15.29 -14.36 -4.22
CA THR A 37 15.24 -15.24 -5.39
C THR A 37 15.84 -14.55 -6.61
N ALA A 38 15.49 -13.28 -6.85
CA ALA A 38 16.06 -12.49 -7.93
C ALA A 38 17.59 -12.38 -7.80
N ILE A 39 18.11 -12.10 -6.60
CA ILE A 39 19.57 -12.07 -6.36
C ILE A 39 20.23 -13.41 -6.72
N ARG A 40 19.68 -14.53 -6.23
CA ARG A 40 20.31 -15.85 -6.41
C ARG A 40 20.32 -16.32 -7.85
N ASN A 41 19.27 -16.00 -8.60
CA ASN A 41 19.06 -16.53 -9.95
C ASN A 41 19.36 -15.50 -11.04
N GLY A 42 19.83 -14.30 -10.70
CA GLY A 42 20.00 -13.20 -11.66
C GLY A 42 18.67 -12.73 -12.27
N GLY A 43 17.58 -12.86 -11.53
CA GLY A 43 16.25 -12.44 -11.94
C GLY A 43 16.01 -10.94 -11.78
N GLN A 44 14.90 -10.44 -12.31
CA GLN A 44 14.48 -9.05 -12.16
C GLN A 44 13.45 -8.90 -11.03
N VAL A 45 13.48 -7.77 -10.35
CA VAL A 45 12.47 -7.37 -9.35
C VAL A 45 11.52 -6.39 -10.03
N VAL A 46 10.21 -6.57 -9.83
CA VAL A 46 9.17 -5.71 -10.44
C VAL A 46 9.35 -4.24 -10.01
N GLU A 47 9.68 -4.02 -8.75
CA GLU A 47 9.95 -2.71 -8.16
C GLU A 47 11.46 -2.50 -8.07
N ASP A 48 12.07 -2.03 -9.16
CA ASP A 48 13.50 -1.79 -9.25
C ASP A 48 13.92 -0.43 -8.64
N ALA A 49 15.21 -0.08 -8.77
CA ALA A 49 15.72 1.18 -8.26
C ALA A 49 15.05 2.42 -8.89
N ILE A 50 14.65 2.34 -10.16
CA ILE A 50 13.97 3.43 -10.86
C ILE A 50 12.56 3.61 -10.29
N PHE A 51 11.84 2.52 -10.06
CA PHE A 51 10.56 2.53 -9.36
C PHE A 51 10.70 3.18 -7.98
N GLY A 52 11.67 2.75 -7.18
CA GLY A 52 11.92 3.29 -5.84
C GLY A 52 12.20 4.79 -5.85
N TYR A 53 13.02 5.27 -6.78
CA TYR A 53 13.31 6.71 -6.92
C TYR A 53 12.05 7.51 -7.26
N ARG A 54 11.25 7.02 -8.22
CA ARG A 54 9.98 7.65 -8.63
C ARG A 54 8.98 7.74 -7.49
N ALA A 55 8.93 6.73 -6.62
CA ALA A 55 8.05 6.68 -5.46
C ALA A 55 8.55 7.56 -4.29
N ALA A 56 9.87 7.68 -4.12
CA ALA A 56 10.46 8.48 -3.03
C ALA A 56 10.35 9.99 -3.27
N ALA A 57 10.50 10.45 -4.52
CA ALA A 57 10.47 11.89 -4.83
C ALA A 57 9.19 12.60 -4.35
N PRO A 58 7.97 12.08 -4.59
CA PRO A 58 6.73 12.67 -4.05
C PRO A 58 6.73 12.87 -2.54
N ALA A 59 7.38 12.01 -1.75
CA ALA A 59 7.44 12.18 -0.29
C ALA A 59 8.18 13.47 0.10
N LEU A 60 9.28 13.80 -0.60
CA LEU A 60 9.99 15.06 -0.42
C LEU A 60 9.16 16.25 -0.95
N LEU A 61 8.53 16.08 -2.11
CA LEU A 61 7.72 17.14 -2.72
C LEU A 61 6.46 17.49 -1.90
N CYS A 62 5.91 16.55 -1.13
CA CYS A 62 4.83 16.85 -0.19
C CYS A 62 5.27 17.84 0.90
N ILE A 63 6.52 17.72 1.39
CA ILE A 63 7.09 18.66 2.35
C ILE A 63 7.26 20.03 1.70
N ASP A 64 7.80 20.09 0.49
CA ASP A 64 7.94 21.34 -0.26
C ASP A 64 6.59 21.99 -0.57
N SER A 65 5.59 21.19 -0.94
CA SER A 65 4.23 21.66 -1.24
C SER A 65 3.58 22.28 -0.01
N TYR A 66 3.70 21.63 1.14
CA TYR A 66 3.23 22.16 2.42
C TYR A 66 3.90 23.50 2.78
N ASN A 67 5.22 23.60 2.62
CA ASN A 67 5.98 24.80 2.98
C ASN A 67 5.69 26.00 2.06
N ASN A 68 5.37 25.75 0.79
CA ASN A 68 5.15 26.80 -0.21
C ASN A 68 3.67 27.09 -0.49
N ASP A 69 2.74 26.42 0.22
CA ASP A 69 1.29 26.51 0.01
C ASP A 69 0.89 26.40 -1.48
N MET A 70 1.54 25.48 -2.20
CA MET A 70 1.32 25.32 -3.64
C MET A 70 1.41 23.86 -4.07
N ALA A 71 0.58 23.49 -5.04
CA ALA A 71 0.63 22.17 -5.66
C ALA A 71 1.89 22.03 -6.52
N ILE A 72 2.71 21.01 -6.24
CA ILE A 72 3.92 20.69 -7.00
C ILE A 72 3.62 19.53 -7.95
N SER A 73 3.93 19.70 -9.24
CA SER A 73 3.72 18.69 -10.28
C SER A 73 5.02 17.93 -10.57
N TRP A 74 4.94 16.60 -10.60
CA TRP A 74 6.07 15.69 -10.77
C TRP A 74 5.93 14.87 -12.06
N ASN A 75 6.97 14.84 -12.89
CA ASN A 75 7.08 13.91 -14.00
C ASN A 75 7.94 12.70 -13.56
N PRO A 76 7.33 11.54 -13.28
CA PRO A 76 8.07 10.36 -12.81
C PRO A 76 8.94 9.75 -13.91
N GLU A 77 8.57 9.87 -15.19
CA GLU A 77 9.36 9.30 -16.28
C GLU A 77 10.69 10.02 -16.47
N LYS A 78 10.63 11.35 -16.52
CA LYS A 78 11.80 12.23 -16.64
C LYS A 78 12.48 12.50 -15.31
N MET A 79 11.87 12.12 -14.20
CA MET A 79 12.35 12.35 -12.84
C MET A 79 12.60 13.84 -12.55
N GLN A 80 11.65 14.70 -12.95
CA GLN A 80 11.77 16.15 -12.88
C GLN A 80 10.48 16.84 -12.43
N LEU A 81 10.63 18.00 -11.80
CA LEU A 81 9.52 18.92 -11.57
C LEU A 81 8.97 19.45 -12.90
N ILE A 82 7.65 19.53 -12.99
CA ILE A 82 6.98 20.17 -14.11
C ILE A 82 6.88 21.67 -13.78
N LYS A 83 7.63 22.49 -14.50
CA LYS A 83 7.49 23.95 -14.43
C LYS A 83 6.20 24.35 -15.16
N LYS A 84 5.36 25.15 -14.51
CA LYS A 84 4.28 25.88 -15.17
C LYS A 84 4.83 27.14 -15.83
#